data_AF-A0A930PI27-F1
#
_entry.id   AF-A0A930PI27-F1
#
_cell.length_a   1.000
_cell.length_b   1.000
_cell.length_c   1.000
_cell.angle_alpha   90.00
_cell.angle_beta   90.00
_cell.angle_gamma   90.00
#
_symmetry.space_group_name_H-M   'P 1'
#
loop_
_entity.id
_entity.type
_entity.pdbx_description
1 polymer ?
#
loop_
_entity_poly.entity_id
_entity_poly.type
_entity_poly.pdbx_seq_one_letter_code
_entity_poly.pdbx_strand_id
1 'polypeptide(L)'
;AHEGYNELKHEALAGDFDLKTKDIDIDLSTADEQMYKIDVRKDSEVPKAFRMSSTDQKFMREHFSKLSVEGQKRNTAIAIYDRIKPINSITDSDLRAYIVRMVEAFGTEQLLTYQEHPHAVASKVKQKIDGLLEAHKVKRFYEDIETRRVDVQALYAFPKAIQPIHASSLIGGSLYEAEDKMNGFELELAGRFSGMDNVRWWHRVIERKGFCLNGPFNHYPDFVVMTTSGTIVVVESKGEHLKNDDSNRKIRLGWAWANRSGNGYRYYMVFEDGVTPPDGAVTLSELVRILEKL
;
A
#
# COMPACT_ATOMS: atom_id res chain seq x y z
N ALA A 1 25.71 11.94 1.97
CA ALA A 1 25.54 10.90 3.00
C ALA A 1 25.79 11.56 4.35
N HIS A 2 24.79 11.63 5.21
CA HIS A 2 25.01 12.01 6.60
C HIS A 2 25.57 10.79 7.32
N GLU A 3 26.72 10.92 7.99
CA GLU A 3 27.43 9.81 8.62
C GLU A 3 26.49 9.02 9.55
N GLY A 4 26.30 7.72 9.26
CA GLY A 4 25.61 6.78 10.15
C GLY A 4 24.16 6.42 9.79
N TYR A 5 23.47 7.12 8.88
CA TYR A 5 22.08 6.80 8.53
C TYR A 5 21.91 6.42 7.06
N ASN A 6 21.17 5.34 6.81
CA ASN A 6 20.72 4.93 5.49
C ASN A 6 19.22 5.18 5.35
N GLU A 7 18.78 5.60 4.16
CA GLU A 7 17.36 5.76 3.87
C GLU A 7 16.63 4.41 4.05
N LEU A 8 15.54 4.42 4.82
CA LEU A 8 14.75 3.22 5.03
C LEU A 8 13.99 2.86 3.75
N LYS A 9 14.34 1.71 3.18
CA LYS A 9 13.58 1.05 2.12
C LYS A 9 12.71 -0.04 2.72
N HIS A 10 11.46 -0.15 2.28
CA HIS A 10 10.51 -1.10 2.86
C HIS A 10 10.94 -2.57 2.67
N GLU A 11 11.75 -2.88 1.67
CA GLU A 11 12.36 -4.19 1.47
C GLU A 11 13.36 -4.57 2.58
N ALA A 12 14.03 -3.59 3.20
CA ALA A 12 14.93 -3.84 4.33
C ALA A 12 14.19 -4.39 5.55
N LEU A 13 12.88 -4.13 5.66
CA LEU A 13 12.02 -4.64 6.72
C LEU A 13 11.59 -6.09 6.51
N ALA A 14 11.93 -6.71 5.37
CA ALA A 14 11.69 -8.13 5.12
C ALA A 14 12.74 -9.04 5.77
N GLY A 15 13.81 -8.49 6.36
CA GLY A 15 14.83 -9.29 7.04
C GLY A 15 14.22 -10.23 8.08
N ASP A 16 14.81 -11.42 8.22
CA ASP A 16 14.39 -12.46 9.17
C ASP A 16 12.94 -12.96 8.96
N PHE A 17 12.32 -12.65 7.81
CA PHE A 17 11.02 -13.20 7.47
C PHE A 17 11.15 -14.68 7.13
N ASP A 18 10.58 -15.53 8.00
CA ASP A 18 10.60 -16.98 7.82
C ASP A 18 9.20 -17.54 7.60
N LEU A 19 8.95 -18.06 6.39
CA LEU A 19 7.70 -18.73 6.03
C LEU A 19 7.53 -20.08 6.73
N LYS A 20 8.61 -20.72 7.22
CA LYS A 20 8.52 -22.05 7.84
C LYS A 20 7.67 -22.04 9.11
N THR A 21 7.58 -20.91 9.79
CA THR A 21 6.79 -20.75 11.03
C THR A 21 5.39 -20.20 10.80
N LYS A 22 5.03 -19.83 9.56
CA LYS A 22 3.75 -19.20 9.26
C LYS A 22 2.66 -20.23 9.01
N ASP A 23 1.45 -19.84 9.38
CA ASP A 23 0.22 -20.60 9.15
C ASP A 23 0.01 -20.87 7.65
N ILE A 24 -0.63 -21.98 7.34
CA ILE A 24 -0.88 -22.43 5.96
C ILE A 24 -2.37 -22.41 5.59
N ASP A 25 -3.25 -22.02 6.51
CA ASP A 25 -4.69 -22.12 6.34
C ASP A 25 -5.18 -21.12 5.30
N ILE A 26 -5.87 -21.60 4.27
CA ILE A 26 -6.32 -20.76 3.17
C ILE A 26 -7.76 -21.04 2.81
N ASP A 27 -8.56 -19.98 2.82
CA ASP A 27 -9.93 -20.00 2.34
C ASP A 27 -9.95 -19.79 0.81
N LEU A 28 -10.40 -20.82 0.10
CA LEU A 28 -10.55 -20.83 -1.35
C LEU A 28 -12.00 -20.66 -1.82
N SER A 29 -12.97 -20.48 -0.91
CA SER A 29 -14.40 -20.37 -1.23
C SER A 29 -14.71 -19.22 -2.21
N THR A 30 -13.93 -18.14 -2.14
CA THR A 30 -14.07 -16.95 -3.01
C THR A 30 -13.15 -16.96 -4.22
N ALA A 31 -12.57 -18.10 -4.58
CA ALA A 31 -11.76 -18.22 -5.80
C ALA A 31 -12.57 -17.88 -7.06
N ASP A 32 -13.87 -18.17 -7.06
CA ASP A 32 -14.77 -17.95 -8.19
C ASP A 32 -15.08 -16.46 -8.44
N GLU A 33 -15.13 -15.64 -7.39
CA GLU A 33 -15.48 -14.22 -7.47
C GLU A 33 -14.41 -13.38 -8.19
N GLN A 34 -13.15 -13.84 -8.22
CA GLN A 34 -12.06 -13.15 -8.91
C GLN A 34 -12.18 -13.17 -10.44
N MET A 35 -13.01 -14.06 -11.02
CA MET A 35 -13.33 -14.03 -12.46
C MET A 35 -14.07 -12.75 -12.86
N TYR A 36 -15.06 -12.33 -12.05
CA TYR A 36 -15.89 -11.18 -12.39
C TYR A 36 -15.14 -9.85 -12.32
N LYS A 37 -14.11 -9.74 -11.46
CA LYS A 37 -13.35 -8.49 -11.28
C LYS A 37 -12.33 -8.22 -12.39
N ILE A 38 -11.89 -9.26 -13.09
CA ILE A 38 -10.89 -9.17 -14.18
C ILE A 38 -11.57 -8.89 -15.53
N ASP A 39 -12.83 -9.31 -15.72
CA ASP A 39 -13.58 -9.13 -16.97
C ASP A 39 -14.34 -7.78 -17.06
N VAL A 40 -14.25 -6.92 -16.04
CA VAL A 40 -14.76 -5.53 -16.09
C VAL A 40 -13.74 -4.66 -16.82
N ARG A 41 -13.95 -4.55 -18.14
CA ARG A 41 -13.18 -3.75 -19.10
C ARG A 41 -12.88 -2.33 -18.60
N LYS A 42 -11.62 -1.92 -18.72
CA LYS A 42 -11.25 -0.54 -19.04
C LYS A 42 -10.48 -0.55 -20.35
N ASP A 43 -10.94 0.27 -21.29
CA ASP A 43 -10.43 0.42 -22.64
C ASP A 43 -8.93 0.73 -22.72
N SER A 44 -8.34 0.27 -23.83
CA SER A 44 -7.07 0.63 -24.50
C SER A 44 -5.75 -0.12 -24.20
N GLU A 45 -5.34 -0.80 -25.28
CA GLU A 45 -4.00 -1.12 -25.83
C GLU A 45 -2.94 -1.92 -25.02
N VAL A 46 -2.96 -3.25 -25.27
CA VAL A 46 -2.02 -4.38 -24.95
C VAL A 46 -2.17 -4.96 -23.52
N PRO A 47 -2.38 -6.29 -23.29
CA PRO A 47 -1.91 -7.46 -24.05
C PRO A 47 -3.00 -8.46 -24.50
N LYS A 48 -2.72 -9.18 -25.60
CA LYS A 48 -3.58 -10.29 -26.07
C LYS A 48 -3.34 -11.54 -25.23
N ALA A 49 -4.22 -11.80 -24.28
CA ALA A 49 -4.31 -13.09 -23.62
C ALA A 49 -4.81 -14.14 -24.63
N PHE A 50 -3.96 -15.09 -25.00
CA PHE A 50 -4.43 -16.32 -25.62
C PHE A 50 -5.18 -17.09 -24.54
N ARG A 51 -6.51 -17.21 -24.67
CA ARG A 51 -7.30 -18.17 -23.92
C ARG A 51 -6.69 -19.54 -24.25
N MET A 52 -6.11 -20.23 -23.27
CA MET A 52 -5.83 -21.66 -23.42
C MET A 52 -7.08 -22.31 -24.01
N SER A 53 -6.92 -23.11 -25.05
CA SER A 53 -8.10 -23.72 -25.67
C SER A 53 -8.82 -24.55 -24.61
N SER A 54 -10.16 -24.54 -24.63
CA SER A 54 -10.96 -25.38 -23.74
C SER A 54 -10.55 -26.86 -23.81
N THR A 55 -9.99 -27.28 -24.94
CA THR A 55 -9.39 -28.59 -25.18
C THR A 55 -8.15 -28.86 -24.32
N ASP A 56 -7.23 -27.90 -24.18
CA ASP A 56 -6.02 -28.04 -23.36
C ASP A 56 -6.36 -28.10 -21.87
N GLN A 57 -7.33 -27.30 -21.43
CA GLN A 57 -7.83 -27.35 -20.05
C GLN A 57 -8.49 -28.70 -19.76
N LYS A 58 -9.27 -29.24 -20.70
CA LYS A 58 -9.93 -30.54 -20.54
C LYS A 58 -8.92 -31.69 -20.51
N PHE A 59 -7.93 -31.68 -21.40
CA PHE A 59 -6.85 -32.69 -21.41
C PHE A 59 -6.04 -32.67 -20.12
N MET A 60 -5.66 -31.49 -19.63
CA MET A 60 -4.95 -31.37 -18.35
C MET A 60 -5.81 -31.84 -17.18
N ARG A 61 -7.11 -31.53 -17.15
CA ARG A 61 -8.04 -32.05 -16.13
C ARG A 61 -8.12 -33.58 -16.17
N GLU A 62 -8.34 -34.17 -17.34
CA GLU A 62 -8.45 -35.63 -17.47
C GLU A 62 -7.16 -36.37 -17.08
N HIS A 63 -5.99 -35.81 -17.40
CA HIS A 63 -4.72 -36.37 -16.96
C HIS A 63 -4.50 -36.19 -15.45
N PHE A 64 -4.84 -35.01 -14.92
CA PHE A 64 -4.67 -34.70 -13.50
C PHE A 64 -5.56 -35.56 -12.60
N SER A 65 -6.82 -35.79 -12.99
CA SER A 65 -7.76 -36.62 -12.23
C SER A 65 -7.39 -38.11 -12.18
N LYS A 66 -6.49 -38.57 -13.05
CA LYS A 66 -5.96 -39.95 -13.05
C LYS A 66 -4.78 -40.16 -12.10
N LEU A 67 -4.23 -39.09 -11.54
CA LEU A 67 -3.12 -39.17 -10.59
C LEU A 67 -3.61 -39.59 -9.20
N SER A 68 -2.72 -40.22 -8.43
CA SER A 68 -2.93 -40.41 -6.99
C SER A 68 -3.09 -39.04 -6.30
N VAL A 69 -3.75 -39.02 -5.13
CA VAL A 69 -3.92 -37.77 -4.34
C VAL A 69 -2.57 -37.10 -4.06
N GLU A 70 -1.54 -37.89 -3.74
CA GLU A 70 -0.17 -37.38 -3.57
C GLU A 70 0.39 -36.75 -4.86
N GLY A 71 0.15 -37.38 -6.01
CA GLY A 71 0.55 -36.86 -7.32
C GLY A 71 -0.17 -35.56 -7.68
N GLN A 72 -1.47 -35.47 -7.38
CA GLN A 72 -2.26 -34.25 -7.55
C GLN A 72 -1.69 -33.12 -6.71
N LYS A 73 -1.48 -33.35 -5.39
CA LYS A 73 -0.90 -32.36 -4.47
C LYS A 73 0.48 -31.89 -4.93
N ARG A 74 1.36 -32.81 -5.32
CA ARG A 74 2.70 -32.48 -5.80
C ARG A 74 2.65 -31.58 -7.04
N ASN A 75 1.84 -31.94 -8.03
CA ASN A 75 1.72 -31.18 -9.27
C ASN A 75 1.06 -29.81 -9.05
N THR A 76 0.06 -29.72 -8.17
CA THR A 76 -0.54 -28.45 -7.73
C THR A 76 0.50 -27.54 -7.09
N ALA A 77 1.31 -28.05 -6.16
CA ALA A 77 2.35 -27.26 -5.50
C ALA A 77 3.38 -26.70 -6.50
N ILE A 78 3.85 -27.53 -7.45
CA ILE A 78 4.77 -27.10 -8.50
C ILE A 78 4.14 -26.01 -9.37
N ALA A 79 2.91 -26.22 -9.84
CA ALA A 79 2.23 -25.30 -10.72
C ALA A 79 1.90 -23.95 -10.04
N ILE A 80 1.52 -23.96 -8.75
CA ILE A 80 1.32 -22.74 -7.97
C ILE A 80 2.65 -22.00 -7.82
N TYR A 81 3.72 -22.70 -7.41
CA TYR A 81 5.04 -22.10 -7.27
C TYR A 81 5.52 -21.45 -8.57
N ASP A 82 5.45 -22.16 -9.69
CA ASP A 82 5.89 -21.67 -11.00
C ASP A 82 5.08 -20.45 -11.46
N ARG A 83 3.83 -20.32 -11.01
CA ARG A 83 2.96 -19.21 -11.36
C ARG A 83 3.19 -17.96 -10.52
N ILE A 84 3.57 -18.10 -9.25
CA ILE A 84 3.68 -16.96 -8.34
C ILE A 84 5.12 -16.49 -8.11
N LYS A 85 6.12 -17.30 -8.47
CA LYS A 85 7.52 -16.90 -8.39
C LYS A 85 7.86 -15.82 -9.42
N PRO A 86 8.83 -14.93 -9.14
CA PRO A 86 9.46 -14.72 -7.84
C PRO A 86 8.59 -13.87 -6.91
N ILE A 87 8.78 -14.03 -5.60
CA ILE A 87 8.31 -13.04 -4.61
C ILE A 87 9.55 -12.37 -4.03
N ASN A 88 9.73 -11.08 -4.35
CA ASN A 88 10.89 -10.31 -3.89
C ASN A 88 10.97 -10.35 -2.36
N SER A 89 12.18 -10.56 -1.84
CA SER A 89 12.49 -10.74 -0.41
C SER A 89 12.19 -12.13 0.19
N ILE A 90 11.79 -13.11 -0.62
CA ILE A 90 11.63 -14.51 -0.19
C ILE A 90 12.52 -15.41 -1.05
N THR A 91 13.22 -16.36 -0.43
CA THR A 91 14.06 -17.31 -1.17
C THR A 91 13.21 -18.35 -1.92
N ASP A 92 13.70 -18.83 -3.06
CA ASP A 92 13.03 -19.89 -3.82
C ASP A 92 12.80 -21.16 -3.00
N SER A 93 13.75 -21.51 -2.13
CA SER A 93 13.66 -22.70 -1.28
C SER A 93 12.53 -22.55 -0.25
N ASP A 94 12.45 -21.40 0.43
CA ASP A 94 11.42 -21.17 1.45
C ASP A 94 10.03 -21.04 0.83
N LEU A 95 9.94 -20.39 -0.33
CA LEU A 95 8.69 -20.28 -1.08
C LEU A 95 8.16 -21.66 -1.50
N ARG A 96 9.01 -22.53 -2.08
CA ARG A 96 8.60 -23.90 -2.43
C ARG A 96 8.17 -24.70 -1.21
N ALA A 97 8.98 -24.68 -0.15
CA ALA A 97 8.70 -25.45 1.06
C ALA A 97 7.35 -25.05 1.68
N TYR A 98 7.04 -23.76 1.70
CA TYR A 98 5.78 -23.24 2.19
C TYR A 98 4.59 -23.69 1.33
N ILE A 99 4.69 -23.59 0.00
CA ILE A 99 3.62 -24.00 -0.92
C ILE A 99 3.38 -25.51 -0.84
N VAL A 100 4.45 -26.32 -0.77
CA VAL A 100 4.34 -27.77 -0.61
C VAL A 100 3.58 -28.10 0.68
N ARG A 101 4.00 -27.54 1.81
CA ARG A 101 3.34 -27.77 3.10
C ARG A 101 1.87 -27.34 3.09
N MET A 102 1.55 -26.22 2.44
CA MET A 102 0.18 -25.74 2.29
C MET A 102 -0.68 -26.71 1.47
N VAL A 103 -0.19 -27.13 0.30
CA VAL A 103 -0.93 -28.03 -0.59
C VAL A 103 -1.02 -29.45 -0.02
N GLU A 104 -0.04 -29.88 0.78
CA GLU A 104 -0.12 -31.12 1.56
C GLU A 104 -1.31 -31.12 2.53
N ALA A 105 -1.68 -29.96 3.09
CA ALA A 105 -2.86 -29.80 3.93
C ALA A 105 -4.18 -29.70 3.14
N PHE A 106 -4.15 -29.62 1.80
CA PHE A 106 -5.38 -29.49 1.02
C PHE A 106 -6.29 -30.71 1.15
N GLY A 107 -7.57 -30.44 1.40
CA GLY A 107 -8.65 -31.41 1.31
C GLY A 107 -9.12 -31.64 -0.13
N THR A 108 -10.08 -32.57 -0.29
CA THR A 108 -10.68 -32.89 -1.60
C THR A 108 -11.33 -31.67 -2.25
N GLU A 109 -12.06 -30.85 -1.49
CA GLU A 109 -12.71 -29.65 -2.03
C GLU A 109 -11.70 -28.63 -2.55
N GLN A 110 -10.63 -28.34 -1.80
CA GLN A 110 -9.60 -27.39 -2.22
C GLN A 110 -8.83 -27.87 -3.47
N LEU A 111 -8.61 -29.18 -3.60
CA LEU A 111 -8.05 -29.76 -4.82
C LEU A 111 -9.00 -29.64 -6.01
N LEU A 112 -10.31 -29.83 -5.80
CA LEU A 112 -11.32 -29.63 -6.83
C LEU A 112 -11.39 -28.14 -7.25
N THR A 113 -11.42 -27.21 -6.30
CA THR A 113 -11.37 -25.76 -6.57
C THR A 113 -10.13 -25.39 -7.38
N TYR A 114 -8.96 -26.00 -7.09
CA TYR A 114 -7.76 -25.80 -7.90
C TYR A 114 -7.89 -26.35 -9.32
N GLN A 115 -8.48 -27.53 -9.50
CA GLN A 115 -8.71 -28.12 -10.84
C GLN A 115 -9.65 -27.26 -11.69
N GLU A 116 -10.64 -26.65 -11.05
CA GLU A 116 -11.61 -25.77 -11.70
C GLU A 116 -11.00 -24.39 -12.00
N HIS A 117 -10.29 -23.82 -11.02
CA HIS A 117 -9.84 -22.43 -11.02
C HIS A 117 -8.35 -22.26 -10.60
N PRO A 118 -7.39 -22.82 -11.36
CA PRO A 118 -5.98 -22.85 -10.94
C PRO A 118 -5.36 -21.45 -10.80
N HIS A 119 -5.81 -20.49 -11.60
CA HIS A 119 -5.32 -19.11 -11.55
C HIS A 119 -5.80 -18.34 -10.32
N ALA A 120 -7.06 -18.53 -9.93
CA ALA A 120 -7.63 -17.88 -8.77
C ALA A 120 -6.99 -18.42 -7.49
N VAL A 121 -6.84 -19.75 -7.40
CA VAL A 121 -6.14 -20.37 -6.26
C VAL A 121 -4.70 -19.88 -6.15
N ALA A 122 -3.93 -19.85 -7.26
CA ALA A 122 -2.57 -19.30 -7.23
C ALA A 122 -2.53 -17.83 -6.78
N SER A 123 -3.51 -17.02 -7.20
CA SER A 123 -3.62 -15.61 -6.81
C SER A 123 -3.93 -15.47 -5.32
N LYS A 124 -4.82 -16.31 -4.77
CA LYS A 124 -5.12 -16.37 -3.33
C LYS A 124 -3.90 -16.79 -2.50
N VAL A 125 -3.14 -17.79 -2.96
CA VAL A 125 -1.90 -18.21 -2.30
C VAL A 125 -0.89 -17.06 -2.28
N LYS A 126 -0.71 -16.37 -3.42
CA LYS A 126 0.17 -15.20 -3.49
C LYS A 126 -0.29 -14.10 -2.52
N GLN A 127 -1.58 -13.78 -2.51
CA GLN A 127 -2.14 -12.78 -1.58
C GLN A 127 -1.90 -13.14 -0.11
N LYS A 128 -2.03 -14.41 0.27
CA LYS A 128 -1.71 -14.87 1.63
C LYS A 128 -0.23 -14.64 1.96
N ILE A 129 0.69 -15.02 1.07
CA ILE A 129 2.13 -14.86 1.28
C ILE A 129 2.52 -13.38 1.37
N ASP A 130 2.01 -12.56 0.45
CA ASP A 130 2.23 -11.11 0.47
C ASP A 130 1.69 -10.51 1.78
N GLY A 131 0.49 -10.91 2.22
CA GLY A 131 -0.10 -10.47 3.48
C GLY A 131 0.74 -10.83 4.71
N LEU A 132 1.28 -12.06 4.76
CA LEU A 132 2.19 -12.48 5.82
C LEU A 132 3.48 -11.66 5.84
N LEU A 133 4.05 -11.38 4.67
CA LEU A 133 5.25 -10.57 4.53
C LEU A 133 5.00 -9.12 4.95
N GLU A 134 3.89 -8.53 4.52
CA GLU A 134 3.51 -7.17 4.89
C GLU A 134 3.24 -7.04 6.39
N ALA A 135 2.57 -8.02 6.99
CA ALA A 135 2.37 -8.05 8.45
C ALA A 135 3.70 -8.11 9.22
N HIS A 136 4.66 -8.89 8.72
CA HIS A 136 6.02 -8.94 9.30
C HIS A 136 6.74 -7.60 9.18
N LYS A 137 6.76 -6.98 7.99
CA LYS A 137 7.40 -5.67 7.78
C LYS A 137 6.80 -4.60 8.68
N VAL A 138 5.47 -4.57 8.81
CA VAL A 138 4.78 -3.63 9.70
C VAL A 138 5.21 -3.86 11.15
N LYS A 139 5.19 -5.11 11.63
CA LYS A 139 5.61 -5.44 12.99
C LYS A 139 7.05 -4.99 13.24
N ARG A 140 7.98 -5.40 12.38
CA ARG A 140 9.41 -5.07 12.48
C ARG A 140 9.65 -3.56 12.48
N PHE A 141 8.98 -2.81 11.60
CA PHE A 141 9.12 -1.37 11.53
C PHE A 141 8.82 -0.68 12.86
N TYR A 142 7.69 -1.02 13.50
CA TYR A 142 7.33 -0.41 14.77
C TYR A 142 8.23 -0.89 15.93
N GLU A 143 8.70 -2.14 15.93
CA GLU A 143 9.72 -2.61 16.88
C GLU A 143 11.06 -1.88 16.69
N ASP A 144 11.46 -1.63 15.44
CA ASP A 144 12.70 -0.92 15.11
C ASP A 144 12.61 0.58 15.45
N ILE A 145 11.42 1.18 15.35
CA ILE A 145 11.12 2.50 15.89
C ILE A 145 11.33 2.52 17.41
N GLU A 146 10.74 1.59 18.15
CA GLU A 146 10.84 1.53 19.62
C GLU A 146 12.27 1.26 20.10
N THR A 147 13.01 0.42 19.38
CA THR A 147 14.42 0.10 19.68
C THR A 147 15.43 1.09 19.09
N ARG A 148 14.97 2.20 18.50
CA ARG A 148 15.79 3.27 17.89
C ARG A 148 16.71 2.80 16.75
N ARG A 149 16.34 1.70 16.07
CA ARG A 149 16.98 1.27 14.82
C ARG A 149 16.43 2.02 13.61
N VAL A 150 15.22 2.55 13.72
CA VAL A 150 14.62 3.49 12.77
C VAL A 150 14.36 4.82 13.48
N ASP A 151 14.77 5.90 12.85
CA ASP A 151 14.55 7.26 13.33
C ASP A 151 14.30 8.24 12.18
N VAL A 152 13.80 9.44 12.50
CA VAL A 152 13.57 10.51 11.53
C VAL A 152 14.83 11.34 11.35
N GLN A 153 15.16 11.68 10.10
CA GLN A 153 16.24 12.57 9.73
C GLN A 153 15.71 13.65 8.78
N ALA A 154 16.17 14.89 8.96
CA ALA A 154 15.78 16.03 8.13
C ALA A 154 16.51 16.02 6.76
N LEU A 155 16.26 14.99 5.96
CA LEU A 155 16.97 14.73 4.70
C LEU A 155 16.25 15.25 3.45
N TYR A 156 14.95 15.53 3.55
CA TYR A 156 14.18 16.02 2.42
C TYR A 156 14.31 17.54 2.30
N ALA A 157 14.70 18.02 1.13
CA ALA A 157 14.68 19.43 0.78
C ALA A 157 13.73 19.63 -0.41
N PHE A 158 12.86 20.63 -0.31
CA PHE A 158 12.01 21.02 -1.43
C PHE A 158 12.89 21.44 -2.63
N PRO A 159 12.63 20.91 -3.84
CA PRO A 159 13.37 21.31 -5.02
C PRO A 159 13.16 22.81 -5.31
N LYS A 160 14.09 23.43 -6.04
CA LYS A 160 13.96 24.85 -6.42
C LYS A 160 12.81 25.11 -7.40
N ALA A 161 12.42 24.09 -8.15
CA ALA A 161 11.33 24.13 -9.11
C ALA A 161 10.71 22.73 -9.25
N ILE A 162 9.42 22.68 -9.55
CA ILE A 162 8.68 21.45 -9.84
C ILE A 162 8.20 21.45 -11.30
N GLN A 163 7.92 20.25 -11.82
CA GLN A 163 7.37 20.04 -13.16
C GLN A 163 6.16 19.11 -13.09
N PRO A 164 4.99 19.63 -12.65
CA PRO A 164 3.76 18.87 -12.69
C PRO A 164 3.37 18.55 -14.14
N ILE A 165 2.71 17.41 -14.35
CA ILE A 165 2.17 17.04 -15.68
C ILE A 165 1.03 17.98 -16.04
N HIS A 166 0.23 18.35 -15.04
CA HIS A 166 -0.90 19.26 -15.17
C HIS A 166 -0.75 20.38 -14.13
N ALA A 167 -0.13 21.48 -14.55
CA ALA A 167 0.08 22.64 -13.69
C ALA A 167 -1.23 23.40 -13.44
N SER A 168 -1.43 23.87 -12.21
CA SER A 168 -2.52 24.76 -11.80
C SER A 168 -1.99 25.89 -10.93
N SER A 169 -2.36 27.14 -11.27
CA SER A 169 -2.05 28.35 -10.50
C SER A 169 -3.32 29.03 -9.97
N LEU A 170 -4.42 28.27 -9.84
CA LEU A 170 -5.75 28.80 -9.49
C LEU A 170 -5.84 29.32 -8.05
N ILE A 171 -5.10 28.73 -7.11
CA ILE A 171 -5.17 29.02 -5.68
C ILE A 171 -3.86 29.69 -5.24
N GLY A 172 -3.95 30.82 -4.54
CA GLY A 172 -2.79 31.57 -4.06
C GLY A 172 -2.14 30.96 -2.82
N GLY A 173 -0.99 31.50 -2.41
CA GLY A 173 -0.28 31.08 -1.20
C GLY A 173 0.43 29.73 -1.30
N SER A 174 0.57 29.17 -2.50
CA SER A 174 1.36 27.97 -2.74
C SER A 174 2.87 28.23 -2.63
N LEU A 175 3.65 27.18 -2.37
CA LEU A 175 5.12 27.23 -2.31
C LEU A 175 5.72 27.44 -3.71
N TYR A 176 5.11 26.85 -4.74
CA TYR A 176 5.52 27.02 -6.13
C TYR A 176 4.54 27.88 -6.91
N GLU A 177 5.01 28.51 -7.99
CA GLU A 177 4.20 29.37 -8.87
C GLU A 177 2.97 28.66 -9.46
N ALA A 178 3.11 27.36 -9.72
CA ALA A 178 2.01 26.48 -10.09
C ALA A 178 2.22 25.11 -9.46
N GLU A 179 1.16 24.54 -8.92
CA GLU A 179 1.12 23.25 -8.24
C GLU A 179 0.56 22.16 -9.16
N ASP A 180 0.65 20.90 -8.76
CA ASP A 180 0.06 19.79 -9.52
C ASP A 180 -1.48 19.82 -9.47
N LYS A 181 -2.12 19.10 -10.39
CA LYS A 181 -3.59 19.05 -10.48
C LYS A 181 -4.18 18.46 -9.20
N MET A 182 -5.20 19.15 -8.70
CA MET A 182 -5.97 18.76 -7.53
C MET A 182 -7.37 18.26 -7.90
N ASN A 183 -7.92 17.39 -7.08
CA ASN A 183 -9.34 17.02 -7.14
C ASN A 183 -10.22 18.07 -6.40
N GLY A 184 -11.55 17.90 -6.41
CA GLY A 184 -12.48 18.87 -5.82
C GLY A 184 -12.25 19.13 -4.32
N PHE A 185 -12.02 18.08 -3.53
CA PHE A 185 -11.80 18.21 -2.09
C PHE A 185 -10.41 18.78 -1.77
N GLU A 186 -9.39 18.38 -2.55
CA GLU A 186 -8.05 18.97 -2.45
C GLU A 186 -8.04 20.47 -2.79
N LEU A 187 -8.82 20.89 -3.79
CA LEU A 187 -9.01 22.31 -4.12
C LEU A 187 -9.67 23.08 -2.98
N GLU A 188 -10.65 22.45 -2.29
CA GLU A 188 -11.26 23.06 -1.10
C GLU A 188 -10.23 23.24 0.02
N LEU A 189 -9.43 22.21 0.32
CA LEU A 189 -8.34 22.28 1.31
C LEU A 189 -7.34 23.39 0.97
N ALA A 190 -6.84 23.43 -0.27
CA ALA A 190 -5.93 24.47 -0.74
C ALA A 190 -6.56 25.88 -0.61
N GLY A 191 -7.85 26.00 -0.94
CA GLY A 191 -8.60 27.24 -0.78
C GLY A 191 -8.70 27.70 0.69
N ARG A 192 -8.87 26.76 1.63
CA ARG A 192 -8.82 27.06 3.07
C ARG A 192 -7.42 27.55 3.46
N PHE A 193 -6.36 26.84 3.08
CA PHE A 193 -4.97 27.25 3.39
C PHE A 193 -4.65 28.64 2.86
N SER A 194 -5.03 28.94 1.62
CA SER A 194 -4.82 30.26 0.99
C SER A 194 -5.53 31.40 1.70
N GLY A 195 -6.62 31.13 2.42
CA GLY A 195 -7.40 32.14 3.14
C GLY A 195 -6.92 32.42 4.56
N MET A 196 -5.88 31.72 5.04
CA MET A 196 -5.41 31.82 6.42
C MET A 196 -4.16 32.69 6.54
N ASP A 197 -4.24 33.76 7.32
CA ASP A 197 -3.11 34.70 7.53
C ASP A 197 -1.91 34.06 8.24
N ASN A 198 -2.13 32.97 8.99
CA ASN A 198 -1.09 32.24 9.69
C ASN A 198 -0.50 31.07 8.89
N VAL A 199 -0.92 30.88 7.63
CA VAL A 199 -0.27 29.96 6.69
C VAL A 199 0.74 30.75 5.85
N ARG A 200 2.01 30.37 5.93
CA ARG A 200 3.09 30.98 5.15
C ARG A 200 3.10 30.47 3.70
N TRP A 201 2.95 29.16 3.54
CA TRP A 201 2.80 28.52 2.24
C TRP A 201 2.19 27.13 2.39
N TRP A 202 1.60 26.62 1.31
CA TRP A 202 1.20 25.22 1.17
C TRP A 202 1.79 24.62 -0.12
N HIS A 203 1.99 23.32 -0.18
CA HIS A 203 2.50 22.61 -1.36
C HIS A 203 1.69 21.34 -1.61
N ARG A 204 1.26 21.10 -2.86
CA ARG A 204 0.65 19.83 -3.27
C ARG A 204 1.78 18.85 -3.61
N VAL A 205 1.92 17.81 -2.79
CA VAL A 205 2.93 16.78 -3.00
C VAL A 205 2.64 16.01 -4.28
N ILE A 206 3.61 15.95 -5.19
CA ILE A 206 3.52 15.15 -6.41
C ILE A 206 3.81 13.69 -6.05
N GLU A 207 2.83 12.80 -6.22
CA GLU A 207 2.98 11.37 -5.89
C GLU A 207 4.24 10.79 -6.55
N ARG A 208 5.04 10.02 -5.79
CA ARG A 208 6.29 9.37 -6.23
C ARG A 208 7.45 10.29 -6.63
N LYS A 209 7.26 11.61 -6.62
CA LYS A 209 8.32 12.60 -6.91
C LYS A 209 8.56 13.59 -5.77
N GLY A 210 7.58 13.78 -4.89
CA GLY A 210 7.60 14.72 -3.78
C GLY A 210 8.02 14.09 -2.46
N PHE A 211 7.66 14.78 -1.38
CA PHE A 211 7.89 14.34 -0.01
C PHE A 211 7.20 13.00 0.27
N CYS A 212 7.91 12.10 0.96
CA CYS A 212 7.45 10.74 1.27
C CYS A 212 7.69 10.45 2.76
N LEU A 213 6.71 9.82 3.40
CA LEU A 213 6.91 9.14 4.67
C LEU A 213 7.30 7.69 4.39
N ASN A 214 8.59 7.40 4.54
CA ASN A 214 9.13 6.05 4.40
C ASN A 214 8.71 5.18 5.60
N GLY A 215 8.39 3.91 5.34
CA GLY A 215 7.98 2.97 6.37
C GLY A 215 7.83 1.53 5.83
N PRO A 216 6.91 0.73 6.39
CA PRO A 216 6.60 -0.60 5.85
C PRO A 216 5.97 -0.52 4.45
N PHE A 217 5.48 0.66 4.10
CA PHE A 217 5.09 1.10 2.77
C PHE A 217 5.47 2.58 2.63
N ASN A 218 5.54 3.08 1.40
CA ASN A 218 5.77 4.50 1.15
C ASN A 218 4.43 5.24 1.13
N HIS A 219 4.32 6.31 1.91
CA HIS A 219 3.14 7.16 1.96
C HIS A 219 3.48 8.54 1.44
N TYR A 220 2.75 9.01 0.41
CA TYR A 220 2.88 10.34 -0.18
C TYR A 220 1.63 11.14 0.24
N PRO A 221 1.71 11.95 1.31
CA PRO A 221 0.59 12.74 1.78
C PRO A 221 0.19 13.77 0.73
N ASP A 222 -1.04 14.26 0.74
CA ASP A 222 -1.48 15.19 -0.29
C ASP A 222 -0.82 16.56 -0.23
N PHE A 223 -0.70 17.13 0.98
CA PHE A 223 -0.15 18.46 1.18
C PHE A 223 0.92 18.52 2.26
N VAL A 224 1.81 19.49 2.10
CA VAL A 224 2.64 20.03 3.19
C VAL A 224 2.31 21.51 3.36
N VAL A 225 2.00 21.92 4.58
CA VAL A 225 1.63 23.29 4.94
C VAL A 225 2.63 23.82 5.95
N MET A 226 3.14 25.03 5.75
CA MET A 226 4.01 25.73 6.69
C MET A 226 3.26 26.90 7.31
N THR A 227 3.17 26.90 8.63
CA THR A 227 2.61 28.03 9.39
C THR A 227 3.64 29.15 9.54
N THR A 228 3.17 30.37 9.83
CA THR A 228 4.05 31.51 10.10
C THR A 228 4.87 31.33 11.37
N SER A 229 4.38 30.55 12.34
CA SER A 229 5.07 30.18 13.59
C SER A 229 6.21 29.17 13.39
N GLY A 230 6.29 28.53 12.23
CA GLY A 230 7.36 27.57 11.91
C GLY A 230 6.94 26.11 11.98
N THR A 231 5.67 25.82 12.28
CA THR A 231 5.14 24.44 12.31
C THR A 231 4.87 23.93 10.91
N ILE A 232 5.38 22.74 10.59
CA ILE A 232 5.06 21.97 9.38
C ILE A 232 3.90 21.03 9.66
N VAL A 233 2.85 21.12 8.84
CA VAL A 233 1.65 20.29 8.92
C VAL A 233 1.52 19.49 7.64
N VAL A 234 1.62 18.17 7.76
CA VAL A 234 1.42 17.22 6.66
C VAL A 234 -0.03 16.78 6.65
N VAL A 235 -0.67 16.85 5.48
CA VAL A 235 -2.11 16.61 5.34
C VAL A 235 -2.36 15.55 4.27
N GLU A 236 -3.12 14.52 4.63
CA GLU A 236 -3.67 13.52 3.71
C GLU A 236 -5.18 13.77 3.59
N SER A 237 -5.68 13.99 2.39
CA SER A 237 -7.11 14.17 2.13
C SER A 237 -7.81 12.84 1.87
N LYS A 238 -9.02 12.66 2.38
CA LYS A 238 -9.88 11.49 2.14
C LYS A 238 -11.28 11.91 1.72
N GLY A 239 -11.64 11.54 0.49
CA GLY A 239 -13.02 11.69 0.00
C GLY A 239 -13.99 10.65 0.59
N GLU A 240 -15.29 10.89 0.39
CA GLU A 240 -16.41 10.22 1.06
C GLU A 240 -16.43 8.67 0.99
N HIS A 241 -15.78 8.04 0.01
CA HIS A 241 -15.96 6.61 -0.30
C HIS A 241 -14.93 5.63 0.29
N LEU A 242 -14.00 6.06 1.14
CA LEU A 242 -12.85 5.23 1.52
C LEU A 242 -12.64 5.12 3.05
N LYS A 243 -13.54 4.41 3.74
CA LYS A 243 -13.26 3.88 5.09
C LYS A 243 -12.74 2.45 4.95
N ASN A 244 -11.44 2.23 5.05
CA ASN A 244 -10.83 0.90 4.98
C ASN A 244 -9.55 0.81 5.85
N ASP A 245 -8.98 -0.39 5.93
CA ASP A 245 -7.73 -0.70 6.65
C ASP A 245 -6.51 0.11 6.15
N ASP A 246 -6.52 0.60 4.91
CA ASP A 246 -5.45 1.44 4.37
C ASP A 246 -5.36 2.78 5.11
N SER A 247 -6.51 3.39 5.45
CA SER A 247 -6.56 4.64 6.20
C SER A 247 -5.91 4.51 7.58
N ASN A 248 -6.24 3.45 8.33
CA ASN A 248 -5.67 3.20 9.66
C ASN A 248 -4.14 3.01 9.61
N ARG A 249 -3.64 2.30 8.59
CA ARG A 249 -2.20 2.11 8.39
C ARG A 249 -1.49 3.44 8.13
N LYS A 250 -2.06 4.30 7.28
CA LYS A 250 -1.52 5.63 6.95
C LYS A 250 -1.56 6.58 8.15
N ILE A 251 -2.66 6.61 8.90
CA ILE A 251 -2.78 7.41 10.15
C ILE A 251 -1.67 7.01 11.12
N ARG A 252 -1.50 5.71 11.38
CA ARG A 252 -0.49 5.22 12.31
C ARG A 252 0.93 5.59 11.88
N LEU A 253 1.25 5.48 10.58
CA LEU A 253 2.55 5.87 10.04
C LEU A 253 2.78 7.39 10.16
N GLY A 254 1.78 8.19 9.78
CA GLY A 254 1.85 9.66 9.85
C GLY A 254 2.03 10.17 11.28
N TRP A 255 1.35 9.57 12.24
CA TRP A 255 1.54 9.86 13.67
C TRP A 255 2.91 9.44 14.19
N ALA A 256 3.39 8.27 13.82
CA ALA A 256 4.73 7.83 14.19
C ALA A 256 5.78 8.82 13.66
N TRP A 257 5.64 9.27 12.41
CA TRP A 257 6.49 10.31 11.84
C TRP A 257 6.41 11.64 12.60
N ALA A 258 5.20 12.16 12.85
CA ALA A 258 5.03 13.45 13.53
C ALA A 258 5.60 13.43 14.96
N ASN A 259 5.30 12.38 15.73
CA ASN A 259 5.79 12.22 17.10
C ASN A 259 7.33 12.13 17.18
N ARG A 260 7.96 11.48 16.20
CA ARG A 260 9.44 11.37 16.13
C ARG A 260 10.11 12.61 15.56
N SER A 261 9.42 13.37 14.71
CA SER A 261 9.93 14.63 14.15
C SER A 261 9.95 15.78 15.15
N GLY A 262 9.17 15.67 16.24
CA GLY A 262 9.15 16.63 17.34
C GLY A 262 8.08 17.72 17.20
N ASN A 263 8.06 18.65 18.16
CA ASN A 263 6.95 19.60 18.36
C ASN A 263 6.67 20.55 17.18
N GLY A 264 7.61 20.71 16.24
CA GLY A 264 7.42 21.52 15.04
C GLY A 264 6.67 20.81 13.90
N TYR A 265 6.28 19.55 14.06
CA TYR A 265 5.68 18.75 13.00
C TYR A 265 4.33 18.16 13.43
N ARG A 266 3.36 18.16 12.51
CA ARG A 266 2.04 17.56 12.70
C ARG A 266 1.65 16.76 11.46
N TYR A 267 0.84 15.74 11.67
CA TYR A 267 0.22 14.96 10.60
C TYR A 267 -1.28 14.84 10.84
N TYR A 268 -2.08 15.10 9.82
CA TYR A 268 -3.52 14.92 9.85
C TYR A 268 -4.01 14.18 8.61
N MET A 269 -4.82 13.14 8.82
CA MET A 269 -5.71 12.64 7.79
C MET A 269 -7.05 13.37 7.91
N VAL A 270 -7.53 13.93 6.82
CA VAL A 270 -8.64 14.89 6.82
C VAL A 270 -9.77 14.37 5.95
N PHE A 271 -10.94 14.27 6.54
CA PHE A 271 -12.17 13.89 5.87
C PHE A 271 -13.05 15.12 5.60
N GLU A 272 -13.91 15.01 4.59
CA GLU A 272 -14.99 15.97 4.38
C GLU A 272 -15.87 16.09 5.64
N ASP A 273 -16.40 17.29 5.87
CA ASP A 273 -17.36 17.50 6.96
C ASP A 273 -18.62 16.67 6.71
N GLY A 274 -19.25 16.17 7.77
CA GLY A 274 -20.40 15.26 7.68
C GLY A 274 -20.02 13.78 7.66
N VAL A 275 -18.74 13.44 7.50
CA VAL A 275 -18.22 12.08 7.71
C VAL A 275 -17.71 11.95 9.14
N THR A 276 -18.08 10.88 9.86
CA THR A 276 -17.40 10.52 11.12
C THR A 276 -16.00 9.97 10.81
N PRO A 277 -14.91 10.70 11.14
CA PRO A 277 -13.56 10.23 10.87
C PRO A 277 -13.22 9.02 11.77
N PRO A 278 -12.35 8.10 11.31
CA PRO A 278 -11.78 7.08 12.20
C PRO A 278 -10.87 7.72 13.25
N ASP A 279 -10.56 6.97 14.31
CA ASP A 279 -9.66 7.41 15.37
C ASP A 279 -8.33 7.93 14.80
N GLY A 280 -8.00 9.15 15.19
CA GLY A 280 -6.76 9.83 14.79
C GLY A 280 -6.81 10.58 13.46
N ALA A 281 -7.95 10.59 12.78
CA ALA A 281 -8.27 11.52 11.71
C ALA A 281 -9.17 12.65 12.21
N VAL A 282 -9.30 13.71 11.40
CA VAL A 282 -10.10 14.90 11.71
C VAL A 282 -10.98 15.26 10.52
N THR A 283 -12.01 16.07 10.74
CA THR A 283 -12.75 16.69 9.63
C THR A 283 -12.04 17.95 9.12
N LEU A 284 -12.47 18.44 7.95
CA LEU A 284 -11.98 19.71 7.40
C LEU A 284 -12.15 20.87 8.40
N SER A 285 -13.34 21.02 8.97
CA SER A 285 -13.62 22.07 9.96
C SER A 285 -12.72 21.96 11.20
N GLU A 286 -12.42 20.75 11.65
CA GLU A 286 -11.51 20.52 12.78
C GLU A 286 -10.07 20.88 12.44
N LEU A 287 -9.57 20.48 11.25
CA LEU A 287 -8.24 20.88 10.77
C LEU A 287 -8.08 22.39 10.75
N VAL A 288 -9.06 23.12 10.21
CA VAL A 288 -9.01 24.59 10.13
C VAL A 288 -8.89 25.20 11.53
N ARG A 289 -9.72 24.77 12.48
CA ARG A 289 -9.66 25.25 13.88
C ARG A 289 -8.34 24.93 14.57
N ILE A 290 -7.69 23.82 14.21
CA ILE A 290 -6.36 23.46 14.71
C ILE A 290 -5.32 24.40 14.10
N LEU A 291 -5.33 24.55 12.78
CA LEU A 291 -4.40 25.41 12.05
C LEU A 291 -4.46 26.85 12.54
N GLU A 292 -5.65 27.42 12.80
CA GLU A 292 -5.82 28.78 13.35
C GLU A 292 -5.11 29.01 14.69
N LYS A 293 -4.81 27.93 15.44
CA LYS A 293 -4.17 27.97 16.76
C LYS A 293 -2.68 27.62 16.74
N LEU A 294 -2.15 27.24 15.56
CA LEU A 294 -0.72 26.97 15.33
C LEU A 294 -0.01 28.21 14.80
#